data_AF-A0AA38G4M1-F1
#
_entry.id   AF-A0AA38G4M1-F1
#
_cell.length_a   1.000
_cell.length_b   1.000
_cell.length_c   1.000
_cell.angle_alpha   90.00
_cell.angle_beta   90.00
_cell.angle_gamma   90.00
#
_symmetry.space_group_name_H-M   'P 1'
#
loop_
_entity.id
_entity.type
_entity.pdbx_description
1 polymer ?
#
loop_
_entity_poly.entity_id
_entity_poly.type
_entity_poly.pdbx_seq_one_letter_code
_entity_poly.pdbx_strand_id
1 'polypeptide(L)'
;IGSSGWRAPEQLLNGRQTRAIDLFSLGCVLFFCITGGKHPFGTEYVRDGNILNGQFDLFPIEDMPEAVDLVTRLLNGDADQRPRAMEVLQHPFFWSSEERLSFLREVSDRVELEDREKQSELLQELESVASLAIGGTWDGKLESHFLSNIGRYRRYKFDSVRDLLRVIRNKLNHYRELPKDIQ
;
A
#
# COMPACT_ATOMS: atom_id res chain seq x y z
N ILE A 1 30.96 -1.66 -11.73
CA ILE A 1 31.35 -1.24 -10.37
C ILE A 1 30.34 -0.17 -9.94
N GLY A 2 29.52 -0.44 -8.92
CA GLY A 2 28.54 0.54 -8.41
C GLY A 2 29.17 1.44 -7.34
N SER A 3 28.64 2.65 -7.18
CA SER A 3 29.06 3.58 -6.13
C SER A 3 28.75 3.01 -4.75
N SER A 4 29.68 3.15 -3.80
CA SER A 4 29.46 2.76 -2.39
C SER A 4 28.17 3.40 -1.85
N GLY A 5 27.46 2.67 -1.00
CA GLY A 5 26.18 3.11 -0.47
C GLY A 5 24.95 2.77 -1.31
N TRP A 6 25.10 2.44 -2.60
CA TRP A 6 23.98 2.12 -3.48
C TRP A 6 24.00 0.67 -3.96
N ARG A 7 25.00 -0.10 -3.52
CA ARG A 7 25.19 -1.50 -3.89
C ARG A 7 24.32 -2.39 -3.01
N ALA A 8 23.76 -3.44 -3.60
CA ALA A 8 23.05 -4.47 -2.86
C ALA A 8 23.99 -5.26 -1.93
N PRO A 9 23.48 -5.86 -0.83
CA PRO A 9 24.29 -6.62 0.14
C PRO A 9 25.18 -7.69 -0.52
N GLU A 10 24.64 -8.43 -1.47
CA GLU A 10 25.37 -9.49 -2.19
C GLU A 10 26.52 -8.93 -3.06
N GLN A 11 26.45 -7.67 -3.50
CA GLN A 11 27.57 -7.03 -4.20
C GLN A 11 28.70 -6.66 -3.22
N LEU A 12 28.36 -6.26 -1.99
CA LEU A 12 29.33 -5.95 -0.94
C LEU A 12 30.04 -7.20 -0.44
N LEU A 13 29.32 -8.32 -0.38
CA LEU A 13 29.84 -9.63 0.04
C LEU A 13 30.53 -10.42 -1.08
N ASN A 14 30.67 -9.86 -2.29
CA ASN A 14 31.17 -10.55 -3.48
C ASN A 14 30.41 -11.86 -3.80
N GLY A 15 29.11 -11.88 -3.50
CA GLY A 15 28.21 -13.00 -3.77
C GLY A 15 27.70 -13.04 -5.22
N ARG A 16 26.76 -13.96 -5.47
CA ARG A 16 26.13 -14.10 -6.79
C ARG A 16 25.28 -12.88 -7.11
N GLN A 17 25.58 -12.24 -8.23
CA GLN A 17 24.85 -11.06 -8.71
C GLN A 17 23.83 -11.47 -9.76
N THR A 18 22.60 -10.98 -9.62
CA THR A 18 21.50 -11.14 -10.58
C THR A 18 20.89 -9.77 -10.87
N ARG A 19 19.82 -9.72 -11.65
CA ARG A 19 19.05 -8.48 -11.87
C ARG A 19 18.52 -7.87 -10.57
N ALA A 20 18.38 -8.66 -9.50
CA ALA A 20 17.91 -8.21 -8.19
C ALA A 20 18.78 -7.10 -7.55
N ILE A 21 20.04 -6.96 -7.96
CA ILE A 21 20.92 -5.86 -7.50
C ILE A 21 20.39 -4.49 -7.94
N ASP A 22 19.82 -4.41 -9.15
CA ASP A 22 19.26 -3.18 -9.70
C ASP A 22 17.96 -2.82 -8.98
N LEU A 23 17.21 -3.82 -8.52
CA LEU A 23 15.96 -3.63 -7.77
C LEU A 23 16.24 -3.09 -6.36
N PHE A 24 17.30 -3.58 -5.70
CA PHE A 24 17.74 -2.98 -4.44
C PHE A 24 18.17 -1.52 -4.62
N SER A 25 18.98 -1.26 -5.66
CA SER A 25 19.43 0.10 -6.00
C SER A 25 18.24 1.01 -6.29
N LEU A 26 17.23 0.51 -7.02
CA LEU A 26 15.98 1.21 -7.29
C LEU A 26 15.24 1.56 -5.99
N GLY A 27 15.15 0.64 -5.02
CA GLY A 27 14.55 0.92 -3.72
C GLY A 27 15.21 2.11 -3.00
N CYS A 28 16.54 2.18 -3.02
CA CYS A 28 17.28 3.32 -2.48
C CYS A 28 17.00 4.62 -3.23
N VAL A 29 16.93 4.57 -4.58
CA VAL A 29 16.66 5.73 -5.43
C VAL A 29 15.23 6.23 -5.26
N LEU A 30 14.24 5.35 -5.19
CA LEU A 30 12.85 5.72 -4.94
C LEU A 30 12.72 6.46 -3.61
N PHE A 31 13.29 5.91 -2.54
CA PHE A 31 13.32 6.57 -1.24
C PHE A 31 14.00 7.95 -1.30
N PHE A 32 15.14 8.05 -1.99
CA PHE A 32 15.86 9.31 -2.17
C PHE A 32 15.00 10.36 -2.88
N CYS A 33 14.30 9.98 -3.96
CA CYS A 33 13.41 10.87 -4.70
C CYS A 33 12.22 11.33 -3.85
N ILE A 34 11.55 10.40 -3.15
CA ILE A 34 10.36 10.72 -2.32
C ILE A 34 10.73 11.67 -1.18
N THR A 35 11.88 11.43 -0.55
CA THR A 35 12.33 12.21 0.61
C THR A 35 13.09 13.48 0.27
N GLY A 36 13.32 13.75 -1.03
CA GLY A 36 14.09 14.91 -1.48
C GLY A 36 15.57 14.86 -1.10
N GLY A 37 16.15 13.67 -0.93
CA GLY A 37 17.60 13.50 -0.80
C GLY A 37 18.09 12.63 0.35
N LYS A 38 17.20 12.04 1.16
CA LYS A 38 17.62 11.13 2.24
C LYS A 38 17.94 9.75 1.67
N HIS A 39 18.64 8.93 2.45
CA HIS A 39 18.95 7.55 2.08
C HIS A 39 18.41 6.60 3.15
N PRO A 40 17.79 5.46 2.79
CA PRO A 40 17.13 4.59 3.77
C PRO A 40 18.14 4.00 4.76
N PHE A 41 19.39 3.80 4.34
CA PHE A 41 20.48 3.30 5.19
C PHE A 41 21.32 4.40 5.86
N GLY A 42 20.82 5.64 5.94
CA GLY A 42 21.48 6.75 6.63
C GLY A 42 22.61 7.43 5.86
N THR A 43 23.51 8.10 6.61
CA THR A 43 24.61 8.90 6.05
C THR A 43 25.65 8.04 5.33
N GLU A 44 26.41 8.64 4.43
CA GLU A 44 27.37 7.93 3.56
C GLU A 44 28.36 7.04 4.33
N TYR A 45 28.86 7.50 5.48
CA TYR A 45 29.87 6.80 6.27
C TYR A 45 29.41 5.47 6.88
N VAL A 46 28.12 5.33 7.22
CA VAL A 46 27.57 4.14 7.91
C VAL A 46 26.80 3.22 6.97
N ARG A 47 26.58 3.66 5.74
CA ARG A 47 25.59 3.10 4.82
C ARG A 47 25.88 1.65 4.43
N ASP A 48 27.11 1.34 4.02
CA ASP A 48 27.47 -0.03 3.62
C ASP A 48 27.34 -1.00 4.82
N GLY A 49 27.67 -0.55 6.04
CA GLY A 49 27.46 -1.35 7.25
C GLY A 49 25.98 -1.60 7.54
N ASN A 50 25.15 -0.57 7.41
CA ASN A 50 23.70 -0.67 7.56
C ASN A 50 23.07 -1.59 6.49
N ILE A 51 23.53 -1.52 5.24
CA ILE A 51 23.09 -2.41 4.14
C ILE A 51 23.39 -3.86 4.49
N LEU A 52 24.61 -4.16 4.94
CA LEU A 52 25.01 -5.51 5.33
C LEU A 52 24.22 -6.04 6.53
N ASN A 53 23.84 -5.16 7.46
CA ASN A 53 23.07 -5.51 8.64
C ASN A 53 21.54 -5.48 8.41
N GLY A 54 21.07 -5.11 7.21
CA GLY A 54 19.64 -4.94 6.92
C GLY A 54 18.97 -3.83 7.72
N GLN A 55 19.72 -2.82 8.16
CA GLN A 55 19.25 -1.73 9.02
C GLN A 55 18.91 -0.50 8.18
N PHE A 56 17.63 -0.27 7.91
CA PHE A 56 17.15 0.91 7.22
C PHE A 56 15.99 1.57 7.97
N ASP A 57 15.83 2.87 7.74
CA ASP A 57 14.78 3.69 8.33
C ASP A 57 13.83 4.22 7.25
N LEU A 58 12.56 3.85 7.34
CA LEU A 58 11.48 4.31 6.45
C LEU A 58 10.55 5.34 7.11
N PHE A 59 10.84 5.78 8.34
CA PHE A 59 10.07 6.82 9.02
C PHE A 59 9.79 8.06 8.14
N PRO A 60 10.72 8.56 7.32
CA PRO A 60 10.45 9.71 6.45
C PRO A 60 9.33 9.52 5.41
N ILE A 61 8.88 8.30 5.17
CA ILE A 61 7.80 7.97 4.22
C ILE A 61 6.66 7.21 4.90
N GLU A 62 6.58 7.20 6.24
CA GLU A 62 5.61 6.40 7.00
C GLU A 62 4.14 6.71 6.65
N ASP A 63 3.86 7.96 6.30
CA ASP A 63 2.53 8.43 5.90
C ASP A 63 2.11 7.98 4.48
N MET A 64 2.98 7.25 3.76
CA MET A 64 2.72 6.73 2.42
C MET A 64 2.84 5.20 2.41
N PRO A 65 1.78 4.47 2.82
CA PRO A 65 1.82 3.02 3.00
C PRO A 65 2.30 2.25 1.76
N GLU A 66 1.89 2.67 0.56
CA GLU A 66 2.29 2.01 -0.69
C GLU A 66 3.77 2.24 -1.01
N ALA A 67 4.36 3.36 -0.59
CA ALA A 67 5.79 3.59 -0.73
C ALA A 67 6.57 2.76 0.29
N VAL A 68 6.11 2.70 1.54
CA VAL A 68 6.71 1.87 2.59
C VAL A 68 6.75 0.41 2.15
N ASP A 69 5.62 -0.13 1.68
CA ASP A 69 5.52 -1.52 1.21
C ASP A 69 6.47 -1.79 0.03
N LEU A 70 6.45 -0.94 -1.01
CA LEU A 70 7.31 -1.11 -2.17
C LEU A 70 8.80 -1.04 -1.82
N VAL A 71 9.21 0.00 -1.09
CA VAL A 71 10.62 0.21 -0.73
C VAL A 71 11.09 -0.93 0.18
N THR A 72 10.30 -1.36 1.16
CA THR A 72 10.64 -2.50 2.03
C THR A 72 10.91 -3.76 1.22
N ARG A 73 10.06 -4.08 0.22
CA ARG A 73 10.24 -5.25 -0.65
C ARG A 73 11.49 -5.15 -1.52
N LEU A 74 11.78 -3.96 -2.06
CA LEU A 74 12.97 -3.73 -2.88
C LEU A 74 14.27 -3.80 -2.05
N LEU A 75 14.24 -3.35 -0.80
CA LEU A 75 15.38 -3.34 0.10
C LEU A 75 15.60 -4.65 0.85
N ASN A 76 14.88 -5.72 0.49
CA ASN A 76 15.05 -7.02 1.13
C ASN A 76 16.50 -7.52 1.03
N GLY A 77 17.06 -7.98 2.15
CA GLY A 77 18.43 -8.50 2.20
C GLY A 77 18.61 -9.76 1.35
N ASP A 78 17.57 -10.58 1.23
CA ASP A 78 17.53 -11.73 0.34
C ASP A 78 17.13 -11.30 -1.09
N ALA A 79 18.04 -11.49 -2.04
CA ALA A 79 17.85 -11.15 -3.43
C ALA A 79 16.69 -11.90 -4.09
N ASP A 80 16.38 -13.12 -3.65
CA ASP A 80 15.30 -13.93 -4.23
C ASP A 80 13.91 -13.51 -3.73
N GLN A 81 13.85 -12.73 -2.64
CA GLN A 81 12.61 -12.16 -2.09
C GLN A 81 12.29 -10.77 -2.68
N ARG A 82 13.19 -10.17 -3.46
CA ARG A 82 12.94 -8.88 -4.11
C ARG A 82 11.99 -9.07 -5.31
N PRO A 83 11.04 -8.16 -5.52
CA PRO A 83 10.13 -8.23 -6.66
C PRO A 83 10.89 -8.00 -7.95
N ARG A 84 10.44 -8.62 -9.05
CA ARG A 84 10.96 -8.36 -10.40
C ARG A 84 10.49 -7.00 -10.88
N ALA A 85 11.22 -6.41 -11.84
CA ALA A 85 10.88 -5.11 -12.40
C ALA A 85 9.44 -5.01 -12.94
N MET A 86 8.92 -6.08 -13.55
CA MET A 86 7.53 -6.10 -14.03
C MET A 86 6.51 -6.07 -12.89
N GLU A 87 6.83 -6.69 -11.75
CA GLU A 87 5.96 -6.70 -10.55
C GLU A 87 5.99 -5.32 -9.87
N VAL A 88 7.15 -4.67 -9.87
CA VAL A 88 7.29 -3.28 -9.39
C VAL A 88 6.41 -2.32 -10.18
N LEU A 89 6.38 -2.43 -11.51
CA LEU A 89 5.54 -1.57 -12.36
C LEU A 89 4.03 -1.77 -12.12
N GLN A 90 3.63 -2.93 -11.60
CA GLN A 90 2.22 -3.23 -11.28
C GLN A 90 1.85 -2.83 -9.85
N HIS A 91 2.81 -2.35 -9.06
CA HIS A 91 2.58 -2.02 -7.65
C HIS A 91 1.61 -0.83 -7.49
N PRO A 92 0.70 -0.83 -6.49
CA PRO A 92 -0.24 0.28 -6.23
C PRO A 92 0.39 1.67 -6.03
N PHE A 93 1.67 1.72 -5.69
CA PHE A 93 2.46 2.95 -5.65
C PHE A 93 2.42 3.71 -6.99
N PHE A 94 2.40 2.99 -8.12
CA PHE A 94 2.38 3.59 -9.46
C PHE A 94 0.98 3.74 -10.06
N TRP A 95 -0.07 3.28 -9.38
CA TRP A 95 -1.43 3.38 -9.88
C TRP A 95 -1.92 4.82 -9.86
N SER A 96 -2.56 5.23 -10.96
CA SER A 96 -3.35 6.43 -11.04
C SER A 96 -4.55 6.39 -10.08
N SER A 97 -5.14 7.56 -9.81
CA SER A 97 -6.36 7.63 -9.00
C SER A 97 -7.53 6.85 -9.62
N GLU A 98 -7.58 6.77 -10.96
CA GLU A 98 -8.60 5.99 -11.68
C GLU A 98 -8.41 4.49 -11.45
N GLU A 99 -7.19 3.97 -11.57
CA GLU A 99 -6.88 2.55 -11.34
C GLU A 99 -7.16 2.15 -9.89
N ARG A 100 -6.76 2.97 -8.92
CA ARG A 100 -7.06 2.76 -7.49
C ARG A 100 -8.57 2.65 -7.25
N LEU A 101 -9.34 3.56 -7.83
CA LEU A 101 -10.79 3.58 -7.66
C LEU A 101 -11.46 2.40 -8.37
N SER A 102 -10.98 2.02 -9.55
CA SER A 102 -11.45 0.82 -10.27
C SER A 102 -11.20 -0.45 -9.46
N PHE A 103 -10.00 -0.58 -8.88
CA PHE A 103 -9.65 -1.70 -8.02
C PHE A 103 -10.59 -1.81 -6.81
N LEU A 104 -10.82 -0.71 -6.08
CA LEU A 104 -11.72 -0.72 -4.92
C LEU A 104 -13.17 -1.09 -5.30
N ARG A 105 -13.65 -0.60 -6.45
CA ARG A 105 -14.97 -0.96 -7.00
C ARG A 105 -15.05 -2.45 -7.31
N GLU A 106 -14.07 -2.99 -8.04
CA GLU A 106 -14.03 -4.40 -8.46
C GLU A 106 -13.91 -5.35 -7.27
N VAL A 107 -13.09 -5.01 -6.28
CA VAL A 107 -13.00 -5.76 -5.02
C VAL A 107 -14.35 -5.71 -4.30
N SER A 108 -15.01 -4.56 -4.21
CA SER A 108 -16.34 -4.46 -3.61
C SER A 108 -17.36 -5.36 -4.32
N ASP A 109 -17.35 -5.43 -5.65
CA ASP A 109 -18.26 -6.29 -6.41
C ASP A 109 -17.96 -7.76 -6.18
N ARG A 110 -16.69 -8.15 -6.19
CA ARG A 110 -16.26 -9.53 -5.91
C ARG A 110 -16.66 -9.98 -4.50
N VAL A 111 -16.45 -9.13 -3.50
CA VAL A 111 -16.75 -9.41 -2.09
C VAL A 111 -18.26 -9.47 -1.83
N GLU A 112 -19.08 -8.74 -2.60
CA GLU A 112 -20.54 -8.82 -2.44
C GLU A 112 -21.13 -10.17 -2.89
N LEU A 113 -20.41 -10.95 -3.71
CA LEU A 113 -20.79 -12.31 -4.10
C LEU A 113 -20.57 -13.36 -3.00
N GLU A 114 -19.82 -13.02 -1.94
CA GLU A 114 -19.51 -13.94 -0.84
C GLU A 114 -20.71 -14.14 0.11
N ASP A 115 -20.97 -15.41 0.45
CA ASP A 115 -22.05 -15.84 1.34
C ASP A 115 -21.82 -15.28 2.76
N ARG A 116 -22.78 -14.47 3.21
CA ARG A 116 -22.74 -13.80 4.52
C ARG A 116 -22.93 -14.74 5.69
N GLU A 117 -23.69 -15.82 5.49
CA GLU A 117 -24.03 -16.75 6.57
C GLU A 117 -22.88 -17.72 6.83
N LYS A 118 -22.09 -18.03 5.81
CA LYS A 118 -20.99 -18.99 5.91
C LYS A 118 -19.65 -18.38 6.29
N GLN A 119 -19.54 -17.06 6.41
CA GLN A 119 -18.30 -16.32 6.67
C GLN A 119 -17.12 -16.92 5.88
N SER A 120 -17.15 -16.77 4.57
CA SER A 120 -16.10 -17.34 3.72
C SER A 120 -14.71 -16.88 4.15
N GLU A 121 -13.70 -17.71 3.86
CA GLU A 121 -12.29 -17.43 4.15
C GLU A 121 -11.87 -16.04 3.63
N LEU A 122 -12.31 -15.67 2.43
CA LEU A 122 -12.06 -14.33 1.86
C LEU A 122 -12.62 -13.20 2.73
N LEU A 123 -13.84 -13.35 3.27
CA LEU A 123 -14.44 -12.35 4.14
C LEU A 123 -13.72 -12.28 5.50
N GLN A 124 -13.30 -13.43 6.03
CA GLN A 124 -12.55 -13.47 7.28
C GLN A 124 -11.20 -12.78 7.14
N GLU A 125 -10.47 -13.06 6.06
CA GLU A 125 -9.18 -12.40 5.77
C GLU A 125 -9.35 -10.91 5.48
N LEU A 126 -10.41 -10.50 4.78
CA LEU A 126 -10.67 -9.08 4.53
C LEU A 126 -10.98 -8.31 5.82
N GLU A 127 -11.75 -8.91 6.73
CA GLU A 127 -12.12 -8.26 7.99
C GLU A 127 -11.03 -8.40 9.06
N SER A 128 -10.09 -9.35 8.94
CA SER A 128 -8.97 -9.49 9.87
C SER A 128 -8.04 -8.27 9.87
N VAL A 129 -7.96 -7.55 8.74
CA VAL A 129 -7.16 -6.32 8.58
C VAL A 129 -7.94 -5.04 8.88
N ALA A 130 -9.21 -5.12 9.29
CA ALA A 130 -10.09 -3.96 9.48
C ALA A 130 -9.54 -2.96 10.50
N SER A 131 -8.98 -3.46 11.61
CA SER A 131 -8.39 -2.60 12.65
C SER A 131 -7.24 -1.75 12.13
N LEU A 132 -6.37 -2.32 11.29
CA LEU A 132 -5.25 -1.62 10.67
C LEU A 132 -5.72 -0.66 9.56
N ALA A 133 -6.62 -1.13 8.69
CA ALA A 133 -7.08 -0.36 7.53
C ALA A 133 -7.99 0.82 7.91
N ILE A 134 -8.89 0.61 8.87
CA ILE A 134 -9.88 1.62 9.29
C ILE A 134 -9.40 2.40 10.50
N GLY A 135 -8.62 1.81 11.41
CA GLY A 135 -8.18 2.48 12.63
C GLY A 135 -9.33 2.80 13.60
N GLY A 136 -10.26 1.86 13.78
CA GLY A 136 -11.48 2.04 14.58
C GLY A 136 -12.74 1.96 13.71
N THR A 137 -13.62 2.96 13.80
CA THR A 137 -14.80 3.05 12.95
C THR A 137 -14.64 4.15 11.89
N TRP A 138 -15.14 3.90 10.68
CA TRP A 138 -14.99 4.85 9.56
C TRP A 138 -16.02 5.97 9.56
N ASP A 139 -17.11 5.87 10.32
CA ASP A 139 -18.12 6.93 10.45
C ASP A 139 -17.57 8.18 11.13
N GLY A 140 -16.70 8.05 12.12
CA GLY A 140 -16.02 9.18 12.76
C GLY A 140 -15.11 9.99 11.81
N LYS A 141 -14.83 9.47 10.61
CA LYS A 141 -13.99 10.09 9.58
C LYS A 141 -14.78 10.72 8.44
N LEU A 142 -16.11 10.63 8.46
CA LEU A 142 -17.00 11.10 7.41
C LEU A 142 -17.99 12.14 7.93
N GLU A 143 -18.47 13.00 7.04
CA GLU A 143 -19.41 14.06 7.39
C GLU A 143 -20.78 13.51 7.81
N SER A 144 -21.38 14.09 8.85
CA SER A 144 -22.66 13.61 9.40
C SER A 144 -23.81 13.68 8.39
N HIS A 145 -23.81 14.66 7.49
CA HIS A 145 -24.84 14.79 6.45
C HIS A 145 -24.72 13.67 5.40
N PHE A 146 -23.49 13.32 5.02
CA PHE A 146 -23.20 12.17 4.15
C PHE A 146 -23.66 10.85 4.79
N LEU A 147 -23.32 10.62 6.07
CA LEU A 147 -23.73 9.41 6.81
C LEU A 147 -25.26 9.30 6.91
N SER A 148 -25.94 10.42 7.19
CA SER A 148 -27.39 10.49 7.23
C SER A 148 -28.02 10.16 5.88
N ASN A 149 -27.39 10.55 4.76
CA ASN A 149 -27.86 10.23 3.41
C ASN A 149 -27.73 8.73 3.11
N ILE A 150 -26.55 8.15 3.30
CA ILE A 150 -26.32 6.73 2.97
C ILE A 150 -27.14 5.79 3.86
N GLY A 151 -27.38 6.18 5.12
CA GLY A 151 -28.15 5.42 6.10
C GLY A 151 -29.64 5.30 5.78
N ARG A 152 -30.20 6.17 4.92
CA ARG A 152 -31.61 6.11 4.49
C ARG A 152 -31.92 4.86 3.67
N TYR A 153 -30.94 4.37 2.91
CA TYR A 153 -31.13 3.27 1.95
C TYR A 153 -30.70 1.92 2.52
N ARG A 154 -29.69 1.91 3.39
CA ARG A 154 -29.11 0.68 3.93
C ARG A 154 -28.41 0.94 5.26
N ARG A 155 -28.44 -0.05 6.15
CA ARG A 155 -27.64 -0.05 7.39
C ARG A 155 -26.22 -0.53 7.09
N TYR A 156 -25.23 0.14 7.67
CA TYR A 156 -23.82 -0.19 7.52
C TYR A 156 -23.20 -0.55 8.87
N LYS A 157 -22.23 -1.46 8.86
CA LYS A 157 -21.32 -1.71 9.97
C LYS A 157 -20.09 -0.80 9.81
N PHE A 158 -19.89 0.11 10.76
CA PHE A 158 -18.85 1.13 10.69
C PHE A 158 -17.44 0.63 11.02
N ASP A 159 -17.33 -0.60 11.50
CA ASP A 159 -16.08 -1.33 11.76
C ASP A 159 -15.73 -2.33 10.65
N SER A 160 -16.55 -2.45 9.60
CA SER A 160 -16.37 -3.43 8.52
C SER A 160 -15.74 -2.82 7.27
N VAL A 161 -14.69 -3.46 6.76
CA VAL A 161 -14.00 -3.11 5.50
C VAL A 161 -14.92 -3.34 4.32
N ARG A 162 -15.65 -4.47 4.31
CA ARG A 162 -16.63 -4.77 3.26
C ARG A 162 -17.69 -3.67 3.15
N ASP A 163 -18.23 -3.24 4.28
CA ASP A 163 -19.29 -2.23 4.27
C ASP A 163 -18.75 -0.85 3.85
N LEU A 164 -17.50 -0.50 4.17
CA LEU A 164 -16.83 0.69 3.65
C LEU A 164 -16.64 0.62 2.12
N LEU A 165 -16.09 -0.49 1.61
CA LEU A 165 -15.92 -0.72 0.18
C LEU A 165 -17.26 -0.60 -0.57
N ARG A 166 -18.33 -1.12 0.04
CA ARG A 166 -19.68 -0.99 -0.51
C ARG A 166 -20.16 0.45 -0.59
N VAL A 167 -19.88 1.28 0.42
CA VAL A 167 -20.19 2.72 0.35
C VAL A 167 -19.44 3.36 -0.80
N ILE A 168 -18.14 3.14 -0.92
CA ILE A 168 -17.29 3.68 -1.99
C ILE A 168 -17.89 3.32 -3.36
N ARG A 169 -18.15 2.04 -3.60
CA ARG A 169 -18.74 1.55 -4.84
C ARG A 169 -20.12 2.19 -5.11
N ASN A 170 -21.01 2.22 -4.12
CA ASN A 170 -22.35 2.78 -4.30
C ASN A 170 -22.29 4.28 -4.64
N LYS A 171 -21.39 5.04 -4.00
CA LYS A 171 -21.23 6.47 -4.29
C LYS A 171 -20.58 6.70 -5.64
N LEU A 172 -19.64 5.84 -6.05
CA LEU A 172 -19.05 5.90 -7.38
C LEU A 172 -20.11 5.70 -8.48
N ASN A 173 -20.97 4.68 -8.34
CA ASN A 173 -21.97 4.34 -9.34
C ASN A 173 -23.11 5.35 -9.44
N HIS A 174 -23.51 5.95 -8.30
CA HIS A 174 -24.67 6.84 -8.19
C HIS A 174 -24.28 8.29 -7.85
N TYR A 175 -23.06 8.70 -8.16
CA TYR A 175 -22.54 10.03 -7.81
C TYR A 175 -23.47 11.17 -8.27
N ARG A 176 -23.96 11.08 -9.51
CA ARG A 176 -24.86 12.09 -10.11
C ARG A 176 -26.25 12.14 -9.47
N GLU A 177 -26.64 11.10 -8.75
CA GLU A 177 -27.93 11.02 -8.04
C GLU A 177 -27.83 11.61 -6.62
N LEU A 178 -26.63 11.96 -6.16
CA LEU A 178 -26.44 12.56 -4.84
C LEU A 178 -26.99 13.99 -4.80
N PRO A 179 -27.51 14.45 -3.65
CA PRO A 179 -27.77 15.87 -3.42
C PRO A 179 -26.53 16.73 -3.66
N LYS A 180 -26.70 17.95 -4.20
CA LYS A 180 -25.58 18.85 -4.54
C LYS A 180 -24.72 19.28 -3.35
N ASP A 181 -25.30 19.26 -2.16
CA ASP A 181 -24.63 19.53 -0.88
C ASP A 181 -23.78 18.34 -0.40
N ILE A 182 -23.84 17.19 -1.09
CA ILE A 182 -23.09 15.96 -0.78
C ILE A 182 -22.12 15.58 -1.92
N GLN A 183 -22.36 16.05 -3.15
CA GLN A 183 -21.44 15.89 -4.29
C GLN A 183 -20.19 16.73 -4.07
#